data_AF-X0WNB1-F1
#
_entry.id   AF-X0WNB1-F1
#
_cell.length_a   1.000
_cell.length_b   1.000
_cell.length_c   1.000
_cell.angle_alpha   90.00
_cell.angle_beta   90.00
_cell.angle_gamma   90.00
#
_symmetry.space_group_name_H-M   'P 1'
#
loop_
_entity.id
_entity.type
_entity.pdbx_description
1 polymer ?
#
loop_
_entity_poly.entity_id
_entity_poly.type
_entity_poly.pdbx_seq_one_letter_code
_entity_poly.pdbx_strand_id
1 'polypeptide(L)' 'MDIRKKSIVKAITWRAIATITTMTIVFIVTGKLALAGVVGGFDLTIKLILYYLHERAWNKVSWGKK' A
#
# COMPACT_ATOMS: atom_id res chain seq x y z
N MET A 1 21.13 -9.88 -13.27
CA MET A 1 20.05 -9.87 -12.25
C MET A 1 19.04 -8.79 -12.60
N ASP A 2 18.00 -9.21 -13.31
CA ASP A 2 17.04 -8.39 -14.08
C ASP A 2 16.42 -7.21 -13.31
N ILE A 3 16.39 -6.04 -13.96
CA ILE A 3 15.84 -4.77 -13.47
C ILE A 3 14.40 -4.91 -12.94
N ARG A 4 13.63 -5.86 -13.51
CA ARG A 4 12.25 -6.17 -13.10
C ARG A 4 12.16 -6.78 -11.70
N LYS A 5 13.08 -7.69 -11.33
CA LYS A 5 13.08 -8.33 -10.00
C LYS A 5 13.45 -7.34 -8.90
N LYS A 6 14.40 -6.44 -9.16
CA LYS A 6 14.80 -5.38 -8.21
C LYS A 6 13.64 -4.42 -7.89
N SER A 7 12.84 -4.05 -8.89
CA SER A 7 11.71 -3.13 -8.70
C SER A 7 10.59 -3.73 -7.86
N ILE A 8 10.26 -5.01 -8.07
CA ILE A 8 9.24 -5.71 -7.27
C ILE A 8 9.68 -5.79 -5.80
N VAL A 9 10.92 -6.18 -5.54
CA VAL A 9 11.48 -6.24 -4.19
C VAL A 9 11.43 -4.87 -3.53
N LYS A 10 11.88 -3.81 -4.22
CA LYS A 10 11.83 -2.44 -3.70
C LYS A 10 10.40 -1.99 -3.37
N ALA A 11 9.43 -2.33 -4.22
CA ALA A 11 8.02 -1.99 -4.00
C ALA A 11 7.41 -2.73 -2.79
N ILE A 12 7.77 -4.00 -2.59
CA ILE A 12 7.34 -4.78 -1.41
C ILE A 12 7.98 -4.21 -0.14
N THR A 13 9.29 -3.93 -0.17
CA THR A 13 10.01 -3.30 0.96
C THR A 13 9.39 -1.97 1.34
N TRP A 14 9.10 -1.12 0.35
CA TRP A 14 8.47 0.17 0.61
C TRP A 14 7.07 0.04 1.21
N ARG A 15 6.26 -0.91 0.73
CA ARG A 15 4.92 -1.18 1.27
C ARG A 15 4.98 -1.69 2.71
N ALA A 16 5.91 -2.58 3.03
CA ALA A 16 6.10 -3.08 4.40
C ALA A 16 6.48 -1.94 5.36
N ILE A 17 7.43 -1.08 4.97
CA ILE A 17 7.84 0.08 5.77
C ILE A 17 6.63 1.00 5.99
N ALA A 18 5.88 1.34 4.94
CA ALA A 18 4.72 2.22 5.05
C ALA A 18 3.65 1.68 6.02
N THR A 19 3.32 0.39 5.94
CA THR A 19 2.34 -0.22 6.86
C THR A 19 2.84 -0.22 8.30
N ILE A 20 4.12 -0.54 8.52
CA ILE A 20 4.74 -0.51 9.86
C ILE A 20 4.73 0.91 10.43
N THR A 21 5.06 1.92 9.61
CA THR A 21 5.01 3.33 10.01
C THR A 21 3.60 3.74 10.42
N THR A 22 2.57 3.40 9.64
CA THR A 22 1.17 3.70 9.98
C THR A 22 0.76 3.05 11.29
N MET A 23 1.04 1.75 11.47
CA MET A 23 0.75 1.05 12.73
C MET A 23 1.49 1.70 13.92
N THR A 24 2.74 2.11 13.72
CA THR A 24 3.57 2.75 14.75
C THR A 24 3.01 4.12 15.14
N ILE A 25 2.62 4.94 14.17
CA ILE A 25 1.99 6.26 14.42
C ILE A 25 0.69 6.07 15.20
N VAL A 26 -0.17 5.15 14.78
CA VAL A 26 -1.45 4.88 15.48
C VAL A 26 -1.19 4.41 16.90
N PHE A 27 -0.19 3.55 17.09
CA PHE A 27 0.19 3.07 18.42
C PHE A 27 0.70 4.21 19.31
N ILE A 28 1.60 5.06 18.81
CA ILE A 28 2.13 6.21 19.56
C ILE A 28 1.02 7.19 19.94
N VAL A 29 0.12 7.49 19.00
CA VAL A 29 -0.96 8.47 19.21
C VAL A 29 -2.03 7.94 20.18
N THR A 30 -2.36 6.65 20.09
CA THR A 30 -3.51 6.09 20.81
C THR A 30 -3.13 5.27 22.04
N GLY A 31 -1.88 4.81 22.15
CA GLY A 31 -1.40 3.89 23.18
C GLY A 31 -2.00 2.48 23.14
N LYS A 32 -2.85 2.18 22.15
CA LYS A 32 -3.65 0.95 22.07
C LYS A 32 -3.21 0.08 20.90
N LEU A 33 -2.58 -1.06 21.21
CA LEU A 33 -2.14 -2.07 20.23
C LEU A 33 -3.30 -2.61 19.37
N ALA A 34 -4.47 -2.85 19.98
CA ALA A 34 -5.65 -3.32 19.25
C ALA A 34 -6.08 -2.35 18.14
N LEU A 35 -6.00 -1.04 18.40
CA LEU A 35 -6.35 0.00 17.42
C LEU A 35 -5.31 0.09 16.30
N ALA A 36 -4.01 -0.01 16.63
CA ALA A 36 -2.94 -0.08 15.64
C ALA A 36 -3.10 -1.29 14.70
N GLY A 37 -3.46 -2.46 15.24
CA GLY A 37 -3.75 -3.66 14.46
C GLY A 37 -4.94 -3.49 13.51
N VAL A 38 -6.06 -2.94 14.01
CA VAL A 38 -7.24 -2.66 13.18
C VAL A 38 -6.93 -1.66 12.07
N VAL A 39 -6.27 -0.54 12.40
CA VAL A 39 -5.93 0.48 11.40
C VAL A 39 -4.95 -0.07 10.36
N GLY A 40 -3.93 -0.81 10.78
CA GLY A 40 -2.99 -1.41 9.84
C GLY A 40 -3.64 -2.48 8.93
N GLY A 41 -4.61 -3.24 9.44
CA GLY A 41 -5.43 -4.14 8.63
C GLY A 41 -6.27 -3.40 7.59
N PHE A 42 -6.98 -2.34 8.02
CA PHE A 42 -7.75 -1.48 7.12
C PHE A 42 -6.87 -0.79 6.07
N ASP A 43 -5.69 -0.32 6.45
CA ASP A 43 -4.73 0.32 5.53
C ASP A 43 -4.31 -0.63 4.40
N LEU A 44 -4.05 -1.91 4.71
CA LEU A 44 -3.76 -2.92 3.70
C LEU A 44 -4.95 -3.15 2.77
N THR A 45 -6.16 -3.34 3.32
CA THR A 45 -7.38 -3.58 2.54
C THR A 45 -7.72 -2.40 1.63
N ILE A 46 -7.70 -1.18 2.16
CA ILE A 46 -7.98 0.05 1.40
C ILE A 46 -6.97 0.24 0.28
N LYS A 47 -5.66 0.04 0.53
CA LYS A 47 -4.63 0.13 -0.51
C LYS A 47 -4.82 -0.90 -1.62
N LEU A 48 -5.27 -2.10 -1.28
CA LEU A 48 -5.54 -3.16 -2.27
C LEU A 48 -6.74 -2.81 -3.15
N ILE A 49 -7.84 -2.34 -2.53
CA ILE A 49 -9.03 -1.86 -3.25
C ILE A 49 -8.67 -0.65 -4.13
N LEU A 50 -7.97 0.35 -3.58
CA LEU A 50 -7.53 1.53 -4.33
C LEU A 50 -6.62 1.17 -5.49
N TYR A 51 -5.67 0.25 -5.29
CA TYR A 51 -4.79 -0.20 -6.36
C TYR A 51 -5.59 -0.89 -7.49
N TYR A 52 -6.53 -1.77 -7.14
CA TYR A 52 -7.40 -2.43 -8.10
C TYR A 52 -8.28 -1.42 -8.86
N LEU A 53 -8.89 -0.47 -8.16
CA LEU A 53 -9.69 0.58 -8.77
C LEU A 53 -8.83 1.51 -9.64
N HIS A 54 -7.62 1.85 -9.20
CA HIS A 54 -6.66 2.65 -9.95
C HIS A 54 -6.27 1.95 -11.25
N GLU A 55 -5.91 0.66 -11.20
CA GLU A 55 -5.59 -0.13 -12.38
C GLU A 55 -6.79 -0.23 -13.33
N ARG A 56 -7.99 -0.45 -12.79
CA ARG A 56 -9.22 -0.51 -13.60
C ARG A 56 -9.63 0.83 -14.20
N ALA A 57 -9.42 1.92 -13.47
CA ALA A 57 -9.61 3.29 -13.96
C ALA A 57 -8.59 3.61 -15.06
N TRP A 58 -7.32 3.25 -14.86
CA TRP A 58 -6.26 3.43 -15.84
C TRP A 58 -6.52 2.63 -17.13
N ASN A 59 -7.02 1.40 -17.02
CA ASN A 59 -7.43 0.60 -18.18
C ASN A 59 -8.63 1.19 -18.94
N LYS A 60 -9.50 1.97 -18.27
CA LYS A 60 -10.59 2.71 -18.92
C LYS A 60 -10.15 4.05 -19.49
N VAL A 61 -9.12 4.65 -18.91
CA VAL A 61 -8.54 5.91 -19.35
C VAL A 61 -7.56 5.60 -20.49
N SER A 62 -8.00 5.71 -21.73
CA SER A 62 -7.15 5.60 -22.92
C SER A 62 -6.28 6.85 -23.07
N TRP A 63 -5.38 7.10 -22.12
CA TRP A 63 -4.40 8.16 -22.25
C TRP A 63 -3.27 7.68 -23.14
N GLY A 64 -3.20 8.22 -24.36
CA GLY A 64 -2.14 7.90 -25.32
C GLY A 64 -2.44 6.76 -26.29
N LYS A 65 -3.68 6.61 -26.79
CA LYS A 65 -3.87 5.96 -28.09
C LYS A 65 -3.17 6.83 -29.14
N LYS A 66 -2.04 6.36 -29.65
CA LYS A 66 -1.56 6.71 -30.99
C LYS A 66 -1.52 5.42 -31.80
#